data_AF-A0AAQ2T0X8-F1
#
_entry.id   AF-A0AAQ2T0X8-F1
#
_cell.length_a   1.000
_cell.length_b   1.000
_cell.length_c   1.000
_cell.angle_alpha   90.00
_cell.angle_beta   90.00
_cell.angle_gamma   90.00
#
_symmetry.space_group_name_H-M   'P 1'
#
loop_
_entity.id
_entity.type
_entity.pdbx_description
1 polymer ?
#
loop_
_entity_poly.entity_id
_entity_poly.type
_entity_poly.pdbx_seq_one_letter_code
_entity_poly.pdbx_strand_id
1 'polypeptide(L)'
;MSKNDQILKTVPGPTPNNSFKDKGASENSHGGKRKGAGRKASAIKTVVKRVPSILVPMIDKMTENMMQTLANSAVIKSPNVPLDAMIPANDDTDMSVLMSLAKVPAGLPAYNDGQSEEINLNDYLVGRQSDTFVVRCGGYSMLDAGIDKDDLLIIDRSVEPKHFDIVMADLGSEFTIKRLHKFKDGRLELHSENEADPHPNFSFKDGDHMMVVGVVMHVIKSLR
;
A
#
# COMPACT_ATOMS: atom_id res chain seq x y z
N MET A 1 -6.50 88.32 -3.93
CA MET A 1 -6.25 87.04 -4.62
C MET A 1 -4.86 86.53 -4.24
N SER A 2 -4.77 85.27 -3.78
CA SER A 2 -3.60 84.34 -3.67
C SER A 2 -2.27 84.83 -3.07
N LYS A 3 -1.90 84.42 -1.84
CA LYS A 3 -1.18 83.18 -1.42
C LYS A 3 0.36 83.31 -1.46
N ASN A 4 1.02 83.36 -0.29
CA ASN A 4 1.86 82.27 0.24
C ASN A 4 2.73 82.73 1.44
N ASP A 5 2.42 82.12 2.59
CA ASP A 5 3.17 81.94 3.85
C ASP A 5 4.54 81.24 3.63
N GLN A 6 5.53 81.17 4.54
CA GLN A 6 5.82 81.71 5.87
C GLN A 6 7.33 81.47 6.16
N ILE A 7 7.99 82.54 6.61
CA ILE A 7 8.91 82.68 7.77
C ILE A 7 10.05 81.65 7.98
N LEU A 8 11.29 82.16 7.86
CA LEU A 8 12.57 81.58 8.29
C LEU A 8 13.15 82.44 9.45
N LYS A 9 13.59 81.86 10.57
CA LYS A 9 14.48 82.54 11.54
C LYS A 9 15.47 81.60 12.26
N THR A 10 16.76 81.93 12.08
CA THR A 10 17.87 82.04 13.08
C THR A 10 18.43 80.78 13.78
N VAL A 11 19.74 80.58 14.08
CA VAL A 11 21.06 81.27 13.95
C VAL A 11 22.17 80.20 14.26
N PRO A 12 23.46 80.39 13.86
CA PRO A 12 24.50 79.33 13.85
C PRO A 12 25.61 79.48 14.93
N GLY A 13 26.47 78.46 15.08
CA GLY A 13 27.79 78.52 15.73
C GLY A 13 28.36 77.14 16.11
N PRO A 14 29.61 77.01 16.58
CA PRO A 14 30.88 77.43 15.99
C PRO A 14 31.81 76.21 15.68
N THR A 15 32.70 76.33 14.69
CA THR A 15 33.91 75.46 14.52
C THR A 15 35.04 76.00 15.39
N PRO A 16 35.91 75.17 16.02
CA PRO A 16 37.18 74.82 15.34
C PRO A 16 37.93 73.54 15.81
N ASN A 17 38.91 73.13 14.99
CA ASN A 17 40.25 72.54 15.29
C ASN A 17 40.36 71.31 16.22
N ASN A 18 41.19 70.30 15.95
CA ASN A 18 42.55 70.35 15.44
C ASN A 18 43.01 68.93 15.00
N SER A 19 43.94 68.90 14.06
CA SER A 19 44.75 67.76 13.59
C SER A 19 45.30 66.83 14.68
N PHE A 20 45.49 65.53 14.39
CA PHE A 20 46.79 64.81 14.47
C PHE A 20 46.65 63.26 14.31
N LYS A 21 47.38 62.74 13.29
CA LYS A 21 48.15 61.47 13.21
C LYS A 21 47.50 60.07 13.36
N ASP A 22 47.58 59.35 12.24
CA ASP A 22 48.37 58.13 11.97
C ASP A 22 48.15 56.82 12.78
N LYS A 23 47.64 55.82 12.04
CA LYS A 23 47.77 54.34 12.05
C LYS A 23 48.23 53.58 13.31
N GLY A 24 47.44 52.56 13.69
CA GLY A 24 47.86 51.41 14.51
C GLY A 24 46.84 50.27 14.46
N ALA A 25 47.30 49.03 14.34
CA ALA A 25 46.53 47.85 13.94
C ALA A 25 45.86 47.05 15.08
N SER A 26 44.88 46.22 14.66
CA SER A 26 44.37 44.95 15.23
C SER A 26 43.57 44.92 16.53
N GLU A 27 42.25 44.72 16.39
CA GLU A 27 41.52 43.73 17.19
C GLU A 27 40.63 42.89 16.28
N ASN A 28 41.02 41.62 16.09
CA ASN A 28 40.21 40.62 15.38
C ASN A 28 38.99 40.24 16.25
N SER A 29 37.89 40.95 16.07
CA SER A 29 36.57 40.61 16.64
C SER A 29 36.01 39.34 15.95
N HIS A 30 36.45 38.16 16.39
CA HIS A 30 35.78 36.91 16.05
C HIS A 30 34.66 36.67 17.06
N GLY A 31 33.42 36.65 16.58
CA GLY A 31 32.23 36.47 17.40
C GLY A 31 32.33 35.24 18.31
N GLY A 32 32.31 35.46 19.62
CA GLY A 32 32.38 34.41 20.63
C GLY A 32 31.15 33.50 20.62
N LYS A 33 31.35 32.24 21.04
CA LYS A 33 30.31 31.22 21.14
C LYS A 33 29.25 31.65 22.17
N ARG A 34 28.04 31.96 21.71
CA ARG A 34 26.91 32.32 22.59
C ARG A 34 26.38 31.08 23.32
N LYS A 35 25.83 31.23 24.53
CA LYS A 35 25.16 30.14 25.26
C LYS A 35 23.98 29.65 24.41
N GLY A 36 23.98 28.37 24.01
CA GLY A 36 23.02 27.80 23.05
C GLY A 36 23.46 27.81 21.59
N ALA A 37 24.67 28.31 21.27
CA ALA A 37 25.23 28.24 19.92
C ALA A 37 25.87 26.88 19.64
N GLY A 38 25.44 26.27 18.55
CA GLY A 38 25.88 24.94 18.10
C GLY A 38 24.68 24.09 17.70
N ARG A 39 24.89 23.19 16.74
CA ARG A 39 23.90 22.17 16.38
C ARG A 39 23.65 21.30 17.61
N LYS A 40 22.40 21.27 18.11
CA LYS A 40 21.99 20.30 19.15
C LYS A 40 22.31 18.89 18.65
N ALA A 41 22.88 18.05 19.50
CA ALA A 41 23.18 16.67 19.16
C ALA A 41 21.87 15.92 18.92
N SER A 42 21.43 15.84 17.66
CA SER A 42 20.40 14.90 17.22
C SER A 42 21.09 13.56 16.96
N ALA A 43 20.55 12.49 17.55
CA ALA A 43 21.04 11.12 17.36
C ALA A 43 20.95 10.68 15.88
N ILE A 44 20.12 11.35 15.08
CA ILE A 44 19.88 11.02 13.67
C ILE A 44 20.53 12.10 12.79
N LYS A 45 21.41 11.66 11.88
CA LYS A 45 22.07 12.52 10.89
C LYS A 45 21.05 13.01 9.85
N THR A 46 20.68 14.28 9.91
CA THR A 46 19.82 14.90 8.89
C THR A 46 20.63 15.40 7.70
N VAL A 47 20.06 15.29 6.51
CA VAL A 47 20.60 15.83 5.25
C VAL A 47 19.55 16.78 4.66
N VAL A 48 19.97 17.98 4.28
CA VAL A 48 19.06 18.95 3.63
C VAL A 48 18.93 18.58 2.15
N LYS A 49 17.71 18.27 1.70
CA LYS A 49 17.37 18.11 0.28
C LYS A 49 16.59 19.35 -0.18
N ARG A 50 16.94 19.89 -1.36
CA ARG A 50 16.22 21.02 -1.95
C ARG A 50 15.07 20.48 -2.80
N VAL A 51 13.87 21.00 -2.58
CA VAL A 51 12.65 20.62 -3.29
C VAL A 51 11.97 21.88 -3.82
N PRO A 52 11.37 21.86 -5.03
CA PRO A 52 10.46 22.90 -5.48
C PRO A 52 9.36 23.20 -4.45
N SER A 53 9.07 24.48 -4.22
CA SER A 53 8.05 24.91 -3.25
C SER A 53 6.67 24.31 -3.51
N ILE A 54 6.34 24.03 -4.77
CA ILE A 54 5.06 23.44 -5.18
C ILE A 54 4.87 22.00 -4.66
N LEU A 55 5.97 21.28 -4.40
CA LEU A 55 5.94 19.88 -3.94
C LEU A 55 6.00 19.75 -2.42
N VAL A 56 6.28 20.84 -1.69
CA VAL A 56 6.37 20.82 -0.23
C VAL A 56 5.08 20.28 0.42
N PRO A 57 3.87 20.74 0.05
CA PRO A 57 2.64 20.22 0.66
C PRO A 57 2.39 18.74 0.38
N MET A 58 2.86 18.23 -0.76
CA MET A 58 2.76 16.81 -1.13
C MET A 58 3.72 15.97 -0.29
N ILE A 59 4.96 16.43 -0.12
CA ILE A 59 5.96 15.75 0.69
C ILE A 59 5.54 15.73 2.15
N ASP A 60 5.02 16.84 2.68
CA ASP A 60 4.53 16.90 4.05
C ASP A 60 3.43 15.85 4.27
N LYS A 61 2.43 15.79 3.38
CA LYS A 61 1.40 14.74 3.40
C LYS A 61 1.95 13.32 3.28
N MET A 62 2.94 13.10 2.41
CA MET A 62 3.59 11.79 2.27
C MET A 62 4.31 11.39 3.57
N THR A 63 5.01 12.32 4.20
CA THR A 63 5.71 12.04 5.47
C THR A 63 4.75 11.78 6.62
N GLU A 64 3.63 12.50 6.69
CA GLU A 64 2.56 12.27 7.66
C GLU A 64 1.93 10.89 7.45
N ASN A 65 1.53 10.56 6.22
CA ASN A 65 0.97 9.26 5.88
C ASN A 65 1.94 8.12 6.21
N MET A 66 3.23 8.25 5.89
CA MET A 66 4.25 7.26 6.25
C MET A 66 4.39 7.12 7.77
N MET A 67 4.42 8.23 8.53
CA MET A 67 4.47 8.17 9.99
C MET A 67 3.23 7.49 10.58
N GLN A 68 2.05 7.73 10.00
CA GLN A 68 0.80 7.11 10.41
C GLN A 68 0.81 5.59 10.14
N THR A 69 1.25 5.18 8.94
CA THR A 69 1.39 3.76 8.56
C THR A 69 2.40 3.04 9.44
N LEU A 70 3.51 3.70 9.76
CA LEU A 70 4.51 3.19 10.70
C LEU A 70 3.92 3.01 12.11
N ALA A 71 3.18 4.00 12.61
CA ALA A 71 2.55 3.95 13.93
C ALA A 71 1.50 2.83 14.06
N ASN A 72 0.80 2.52 12.97
CA ASN A 72 -0.24 1.49 12.92
C ASN A 72 0.32 0.07 12.72
N SER A 73 1.56 -0.06 12.23
CA SER A 73 2.26 -1.33 12.10
C SER A 73 2.91 -1.71 13.43
N ALA A 74 2.54 -2.85 14.03
CA ALA A 74 2.95 -3.29 15.38
C ALA A 74 4.45 -3.59 15.60
N VAL A 75 5.35 -2.92 14.87
CA VAL A 75 6.81 -3.15 14.86
C VAL A 75 7.58 -2.13 15.71
N ILE A 76 6.96 -1.02 16.15
CA ILE A 76 7.62 0.06 16.94
C ILE A 76 7.82 -0.26 18.43
N LYS A 77 8.19 -1.49 18.79
CA LYS A 77 8.66 -1.80 20.17
C LYS A 77 10.07 -2.37 20.25
N SER A 78 10.77 -2.54 19.13
CA SER A 78 12.14 -3.03 19.12
C SER A 78 13.14 -1.90 18.84
N PRO A 79 14.03 -1.54 19.78
CA PRO A 79 15.01 -0.45 19.61
C PRO A 79 16.14 -0.77 18.62
N ASN A 80 16.15 -1.96 18.00
CA ASN A 80 17.24 -2.45 17.16
C ASN A 80 16.89 -2.63 15.67
N VAL A 81 15.74 -2.16 15.21
CA VAL A 81 15.39 -2.25 13.77
C VAL A 81 15.89 -0.98 13.07
N PRO A 82 16.80 -1.09 12.08
CA PRO A 82 17.27 0.07 11.32
C PRO A 82 16.11 0.70 10.54
N LEU A 83 16.08 2.03 10.44
CA LEU A 83 15.01 2.78 9.76
C LEU A 83 14.75 2.30 8.31
N ASP A 84 15.79 1.84 7.61
CA ASP A 84 15.70 1.30 6.24
C ASP A 84 14.93 -0.03 6.17
N ALA A 85 14.90 -0.81 7.26
CA ALA A 85 14.08 -2.01 7.38
C ALA A 85 12.62 -1.69 7.74
N MET A 86 12.28 -0.41 7.90
CA MET A 86 10.92 0.08 8.19
C MET A 86 10.31 0.83 7.01
N ILE A 87 10.97 0.92 5.86
CA ILE A 87 10.28 1.30 4.63
C ILE A 87 9.50 0.04 4.25
N PRO A 88 8.16 -0.04 4.43
CA PRO A 88 7.42 -1.09 3.75
C PRO A 88 7.80 -0.93 2.29
N ALA A 89 8.40 -1.97 1.72
CA ALA A 89 8.56 -1.97 0.29
C ALA A 89 7.15 -1.77 -0.25
N ASN A 90 6.92 -0.68 -0.97
CA ASN A 90 5.72 -0.53 -1.77
C ASN A 90 5.88 -1.55 -2.90
N ASP A 91 5.68 -2.83 -2.56
CA ASP A 91 5.70 -3.97 -3.46
C ASP A 91 4.36 -4.08 -4.21
N ASP A 92 3.54 -3.03 -4.15
CA ASP A 92 2.38 -2.85 -5.00
C ASP A 92 2.89 -2.70 -6.44
N THR A 93 2.96 -3.85 -7.11
CA THR A 93 3.23 -3.94 -8.53
C THR A 93 2.01 -3.38 -9.26
N ASP A 94 2.07 -2.10 -9.59
CA ASP A 94 1.06 -1.46 -10.43
C ASP A 94 1.38 -1.78 -11.89
N MET A 95 0.67 -2.75 -12.45
CA MET A 95 0.84 -3.20 -13.82
C MET A 95 -0.53 -3.24 -14.50
N SER A 96 -0.81 -2.19 -15.26
CA SER A 96 -2.01 -2.10 -16.08
C SER A 96 -1.81 -2.73 -17.45
N VAL A 97 -2.84 -3.42 -17.94
CA VAL A 97 -2.96 -3.92 -19.31
C VAL A 97 -4.26 -3.43 -19.94
N LEU A 98 -4.35 -3.44 -21.28
CA LEU A 98 -5.57 -3.05 -21.96
C LEU A 98 -6.64 -4.15 -21.87
N MET A 99 -7.84 -3.76 -21.46
CA MET A 99 -9.06 -4.56 -21.50
C MET A 99 -10.06 -3.93 -22.47
N SER A 100 -10.63 -4.74 -23.36
CA SER A 100 -11.72 -4.31 -24.24
C SER A 100 -12.98 -4.03 -23.42
N LEU A 101 -13.62 -2.88 -23.64
CA LEU A 101 -14.92 -2.55 -23.02
C LEU A 101 -16.05 -3.40 -23.63
N ALA A 102 -15.95 -3.73 -24.92
CA ALA A 102 -16.88 -4.61 -25.59
C ALA A 102 -16.58 -6.09 -25.24
N LYS A 103 -17.62 -6.85 -24.90
CA LYS A 103 -17.53 -8.31 -24.72
C LYS A 103 -17.30 -8.99 -26.07
N VAL A 104 -16.29 -9.85 -26.15
CA VAL A 104 -16.00 -10.65 -27.35
C VAL A 104 -16.75 -11.99 -27.27
N PRO A 105 -17.59 -12.35 -28.25
CA PRO A 105 -18.33 -13.62 -28.22
C PRO A 105 -17.41 -14.82 -28.45
N ALA A 106 -17.62 -15.89 -27.69
CA ALA A 106 -16.94 -17.18 -27.86
C ALA A 106 -17.54 -18.05 -29.01
N GLY A 107 -18.16 -17.41 -30.01
CA GLY A 107 -18.92 -18.08 -31.05
C GLY A 107 -18.78 -17.39 -32.40
N LEU A 108 -19.89 -16.92 -32.99
CA LEU A 108 -19.85 -16.21 -34.26
C LEU A 108 -19.11 -14.88 -34.14
N PRO A 109 -18.29 -14.49 -35.13
CA PRO A 109 -17.61 -13.19 -35.14
C PRO A 109 -18.61 -12.03 -35.09
N ALA A 110 -18.31 -11.03 -34.28
CA ALA A 110 -19.09 -9.79 -34.17
C ALA A 110 -18.18 -8.57 -34.33
N TYR A 111 -18.74 -7.48 -34.87
CA TYR A 111 -18.04 -6.21 -34.95
C TYR A 111 -17.87 -5.61 -33.55
N ASN A 112 -16.69 -5.05 -33.28
CA ASN A 112 -16.45 -4.20 -32.11
C ASN A 112 -15.93 -2.83 -32.57
N ASP A 113 -16.18 -1.80 -31.75
CA ASP A 113 -15.75 -0.42 -31.99
C ASP A 113 -14.33 -0.12 -31.48
N GLY A 114 -13.62 -1.15 -31.00
CA GLY A 114 -12.22 -1.09 -30.57
C GLY A 114 -11.95 -0.32 -29.27
N GLN A 115 -12.98 0.00 -28.47
CA GLN A 115 -12.79 0.75 -27.23
C GLN A 115 -12.15 -0.12 -26.14
N SER A 116 -11.15 0.42 -25.45
CA SER A 116 -10.43 -0.26 -24.37
C SER A 116 -10.17 0.66 -23.18
N GLU A 117 -10.11 0.06 -21.99
CA GLU A 117 -9.66 0.69 -20.76
C GLU A 117 -8.45 -0.04 -20.17
N GLU A 118 -7.78 0.56 -19.20
CA GLU A 118 -6.71 -0.09 -18.45
C GLU A 118 -7.27 -0.89 -17.27
N ILE A 119 -6.76 -2.10 -17.07
CA ILE A 119 -7.05 -2.94 -15.92
C ILE A 119 -5.76 -3.38 -15.22
N ASN A 120 -5.72 -3.22 -13.90
CA ASN A 120 -4.74 -3.87 -13.05
C ASN A 120 -5.31 -5.20 -12.54
N LEU A 121 -4.63 -6.31 -12.84
CA LEU A 121 -5.09 -7.64 -12.44
C LEU A 121 -5.00 -7.91 -10.95
N ASN A 122 -4.07 -7.27 -10.23
CA ASN A 122 -3.98 -7.39 -8.78
C ASN A 122 -5.25 -6.83 -8.14
N ASP A 123 -5.65 -5.62 -8.51
CA ASP A 123 -6.87 -4.99 -8.00
C ASP A 123 -8.14 -5.74 -8.40
N TYR A 124 -8.14 -6.33 -9.60
CA TYR A 124 -9.28 -7.10 -10.09
C TYR A 124 -9.44 -8.46 -9.38
N LEU A 125 -8.33 -9.15 -9.10
CA LEU A 125 -8.35 -10.52 -8.58
C LEU A 125 -8.20 -10.60 -7.06
N VAL A 126 -7.62 -9.59 -6.42
CA VAL A 126 -7.29 -9.58 -5.00
C VAL A 126 -8.14 -8.54 -4.30
N GLY A 127 -9.17 -8.98 -3.57
CA GLY A 127 -10.03 -8.09 -2.80
C GLY A 127 -9.31 -7.48 -1.59
N ARG A 128 -8.71 -8.33 -0.74
CA ARG A 128 -7.87 -7.92 0.40
C ARG A 128 -6.57 -8.71 0.42
N GLN A 129 -5.46 -8.02 0.22
CA GLN A 129 -4.14 -8.65 0.14
C GLN A 129 -3.77 -9.46 1.39
N SER A 130 -4.18 -9.03 2.59
CA SER A 130 -3.91 -9.75 3.84
C SER A 130 -4.67 -11.07 3.98
N ASP A 131 -5.80 -11.19 3.28
CA ASP A 131 -6.75 -12.31 3.43
C ASP A 131 -6.79 -13.20 2.17
N THR A 132 -6.07 -12.81 1.12
CA THR A 132 -6.04 -13.51 -0.17
C THR A 132 -4.72 -14.24 -0.36
N PHE A 133 -4.77 -15.48 -0.81
CA PHE A 133 -3.59 -16.26 -1.14
C PHE A 133 -3.86 -17.18 -2.34
N VAL A 134 -2.80 -17.61 -3.00
CA VAL A 134 -2.89 -18.45 -4.21
C VAL A 134 -2.35 -19.84 -3.89
N VAL A 135 -3.09 -20.87 -4.33
CA VAL A 135 -2.65 -22.27 -4.26
C VAL A 135 -2.71 -22.91 -5.64
N ARG A 136 -1.92 -23.97 -5.83
CA ARG A 136 -1.99 -24.79 -7.05
C ARG A 136 -2.87 -26.01 -6.80
N CYS A 137 -3.79 -26.28 -7.71
CA CYS A 137 -4.63 -27.47 -7.64
C CYS A 137 -3.80 -28.75 -7.84
N GLY A 138 -3.85 -29.68 -6.89
CA GLY A 138 -3.04 -30.89 -6.89
C GLY A 138 -3.72 -32.16 -7.45
N GLY A 139 -4.97 -32.08 -7.90
CA GLY A 139 -5.74 -33.27 -8.26
C GLY A 139 -6.90 -33.00 -9.21
N TYR A 140 -7.75 -34.02 -9.38
CA TYR A 140 -8.81 -34.04 -10.39
C TYR A 140 -10.22 -34.12 -9.77
N SER A 141 -10.37 -33.96 -8.46
CA SER A 141 -11.67 -34.12 -7.81
C SER A 141 -12.68 -33.01 -8.16
N MET A 142 -12.28 -32.00 -8.92
CA MET A 142 -13.09 -30.81 -9.25
C MET A 142 -13.12 -30.54 -10.77
N LEU A 143 -12.89 -31.56 -11.60
CA LEU A 143 -12.88 -31.46 -13.06
C LEU A 143 -14.18 -30.89 -13.63
N ASP A 144 -15.33 -31.37 -13.14
CA ASP A 144 -16.63 -30.93 -13.64
C ASP A 144 -16.99 -29.50 -13.18
N ALA A 145 -16.27 -28.99 -12.17
CA ALA A 145 -16.30 -27.59 -11.77
C ALA A 145 -15.41 -26.68 -12.64
N GLY A 146 -14.70 -27.24 -13.63
CA GLY A 146 -13.74 -26.53 -14.48
C GLY A 146 -12.37 -26.31 -13.84
N ILE A 147 -12.07 -26.99 -12.72
CA ILE A 147 -10.78 -26.93 -12.03
C ILE A 147 -9.97 -28.17 -12.40
N ASP A 148 -8.90 -27.94 -13.15
CA ASP A 148 -7.96 -28.97 -13.56
C ASP A 148 -6.77 -29.03 -12.61
N LYS A 149 -6.00 -30.11 -12.72
CA LYS A 149 -4.70 -30.20 -12.07
C LYS A 149 -3.79 -29.08 -12.60
N ASP A 150 -2.99 -28.53 -11.68
CA ASP A 150 -2.03 -27.45 -11.91
C ASP A 150 -2.62 -26.05 -12.17
N ASP A 151 -3.95 -25.89 -12.16
CA ASP A 151 -4.60 -24.58 -12.11
C ASP A 151 -4.19 -23.79 -10.86
N LEU A 152 -4.12 -22.47 -10.99
CA LEU A 152 -3.92 -21.58 -9.85
C LEU A 152 -5.29 -21.12 -9.32
N LEU A 153 -5.50 -21.29 -8.02
CA LEU A 153 -6.72 -20.92 -7.32
C LEU A 153 -6.44 -19.74 -6.42
N ILE A 154 -7.18 -18.65 -6.59
CA ILE A 154 -7.14 -17.50 -5.70
C ILE A 154 -8.20 -17.70 -4.63
N ILE A 155 -7.78 -17.70 -3.36
CA ILE A 155 -8.62 -18.02 -2.20
C ILE A 155 -8.65 -16.81 -1.29
N ASP A 156 -9.86 -16.42 -0.87
CA ASP A 156 -10.10 -15.34 0.09
C ASP A 156 -10.67 -15.90 1.41
N ARG A 157 -10.00 -15.62 2.52
CA ARG A 157 -10.39 -16.07 3.86
C ARG A 157 -11.39 -15.14 4.55
N SER A 158 -11.54 -13.92 4.05
CA SER A 158 -12.44 -12.90 4.59
C SER A 158 -13.88 -13.04 4.12
N VAL A 159 -14.08 -13.81 3.04
CA VAL A 159 -15.41 -14.10 2.47
C VAL A 159 -16.10 -15.19 3.27
N GLU A 160 -17.33 -14.91 3.72
CA GLU A 160 -18.16 -15.91 4.39
C GLU A 160 -18.62 -16.99 3.39
N PRO A 161 -18.28 -18.27 3.59
CA PRO A 161 -18.65 -19.35 2.67
C PRO A 161 -20.16 -19.54 2.58
N LYS A 162 -20.70 -19.71 1.37
CA LYS A 162 -22.12 -19.97 1.11
C LYS A 162 -22.34 -21.38 0.59
N HIS A 163 -23.61 -21.79 0.53
CA HIS A 163 -23.96 -23.06 -0.08
C HIS A 163 -23.59 -23.07 -1.56
N PHE A 164 -22.98 -24.16 -1.99
CA PHE A 164 -22.42 -24.40 -3.32
C PHE A 164 -21.16 -23.59 -3.65
N ASP A 165 -20.57 -22.86 -2.71
CA ASP A 165 -19.24 -22.28 -2.95
C ASP A 165 -18.18 -23.38 -3.04
N ILE A 166 -17.15 -23.15 -3.85
CA ILE A 166 -15.96 -23.98 -3.85
C ILE A 166 -15.04 -23.43 -2.77
N VAL A 167 -14.64 -24.29 -1.82
CA VAL A 167 -13.88 -23.89 -0.65
C VAL A 167 -12.61 -24.70 -0.51
N MET A 168 -11.61 -24.09 0.11
CA MET A 168 -10.49 -24.82 0.69
C MET A 168 -10.84 -25.17 2.13
N ALA A 169 -10.81 -26.46 2.44
CA ALA A 169 -11.02 -26.97 3.78
C ALA A 169 -9.76 -27.64 4.29
N ASP A 170 -9.52 -27.49 5.59
CA ASP A 170 -8.53 -28.22 6.36
C ASP A 170 -9.23 -29.40 7.06
N LEU A 171 -8.74 -30.61 6.79
CA LEU A 171 -9.20 -31.89 7.32
C LEU A 171 -8.13 -32.47 8.26
N GLY A 172 -7.76 -31.74 9.32
CA GLY A 172 -6.77 -32.21 10.30
C GLY A 172 -5.32 -32.15 9.79
N SER A 173 -4.92 -31.01 9.23
CA SER A 173 -3.63 -30.75 8.55
C SER A 173 -3.53 -31.24 7.11
N GLU A 174 -4.64 -31.73 6.54
CA GLU A 174 -4.74 -32.09 5.12
C GLU A 174 -5.68 -31.12 4.41
N PHE A 175 -5.15 -30.36 3.45
CA PHE A 175 -5.96 -29.39 2.71
C PHE A 175 -6.62 -30.01 1.48
N THR A 176 -7.88 -29.68 1.25
CA THR A 176 -8.63 -30.09 0.07
C THR A 176 -9.45 -28.95 -0.51
N ILE A 177 -9.67 -28.98 -1.82
CA ILE A 177 -10.66 -28.15 -2.52
C ILE A 177 -11.90 -28.99 -2.80
N LYS A 178 -13.06 -28.52 -2.37
CA LYS A 178 -14.36 -29.20 -2.51
C LYS A 178 -15.50 -28.19 -2.61
N ARG A 179 -16.65 -28.64 -3.10
CA ARG A 179 -17.89 -27.85 -3.05
C ARG A 179 -18.56 -27.97 -1.68
N LEU A 180 -18.95 -26.84 -1.11
CA LEU A 180 -19.59 -26.77 0.20
C LEU A 180 -21.10 -26.97 0.11
N HIS A 181 -21.60 -28.03 0.73
CA HIS A 181 -23.03 -28.28 0.90
C HIS A 181 -23.47 -27.86 2.30
N LYS A 182 -24.43 -26.93 2.38
CA LYS A 182 -25.07 -26.51 3.62
C LYS A 182 -26.51 -27.00 3.64
N PHE A 183 -26.84 -27.88 4.55
CA PHE A 183 -28.18 -28.44 4.69
C PHE A 183 -29.02 -27.65 5.71
N LYS A 184 -30.35 -27.73 5.59
CA LYS A 184 -31.28 -27.01 6.48
C LYS A 184 -31.23 -27.46 7.94
N ASP A 185 -30.75 -28.67 8.18
CA ASP A 185 -30.54 -29.26 9.51
C ASP A 185 -29.22 -28.81 10.15
N GLY A 186 -28.47 -27.91 9.49
CA GLY A 186 -27.20 -27.38 9.97
C GLY A 186 -25.99 -28.24 9.60
N ARG A 187 -26.18 -29.39 8.94
CA ARG A 187 -25.06 -30.22 8.49
C ARG A 187 -24.29 -29.52 7.38
N LEU A 188 -22.98 -29.64 7.44
CA LEU A 188 -22.05 -29.21 6.41
C LEU A 188 -21.41 -30.46 5.79
N GLU A 189 -21.31 -30.48 4.46
CA GLU A 189 -20.62 -31.53 3.73
C GLU A 189 -19.73 -30.93 2.63
N LEU A 190 -18.65 -31.63 2.30
CA LEU A 190 -17.71 -31.30 1.23
C LEU A 190 -17.82 -32.35 0.13
N HIS A 191 -18.24 -31.91 -1.05
CA HIS A 191 -18.50 -32.78 -2.20
C HIS A 191 -17.46 -32.53 -3.29
N SER A 192 -17.13 -33.59 -4.01
CA SER A 192 -16.27 -33.51 -5.20
C SER A 192 -17.11 -33.31 -6.45
N GLU A 193 -16.56 -32.66 -7.46
CA GLU A 193 -17.17 -32.50 -8.77
C GLU A 193 -16.33 -33.20 -9.83
N ASN A 194 -16.42 -34.52 -9.83
CA ASN A 194 -15.86 -35.39 -10.85
C ASN A 194 -16.70 -36.67 -10.91
N GLU A 195 -17.63 -36.75 -11.85
CA GLU A 195 -18.49 -37.90 -12.08
C GLU A 195 -17.71 -39.12 -12.61
N ALA A 196 -16.62 -38.87 -13.35
CA ALA A 196 -15.79 -39.93 -13.94
C ALA A 196 -14.93 -40.67 -12.89
N ASP A 197 -14.53 -39.97 -11.83
CA ASP A 197 -13.78 -40.51 -10.69
C ASP A 197 -14.38 -40.02 -9.36
N PRO A 198 -15.40 -40.73 -8.82
CA PRO A 198 -16.12 -40.29 -7.65
C PRO A 198 -15.25 -40.41 -6.38
N HIS A 199 -15.03 -39.26 -5.74
CA HIS A 199 -14.32 -39.16 -4.47
C HIS A 199 -15.32 -39.16 -3.29
N PRO A 200 -14.91 -39.61 -2.09
CA PRO A 200 -15.80 -39.62 -0.93
C PRO A 200 -16.19 -38.20 -0.50
N ASN A 201 -17.43 -38.06 -0.03
CA ASN A 201 -17.91 -36.83 0.60
C ASN A 201 -17.47 -36.79 2.06
N PHE A 202 -17.08 -35.60 2.53
CA PHE A 202 -16.67 -35.39 3.92
C PHE A 202 -17.74 -34.61 4.68
N SER A 203 -18.25 -35.15 5.78
CA SER A 203 -19.22 -34.49 6.65
C SER A 203 -18.51 -33.88 7.86
N PHE A 204 -18.80 -32.63 8.22
CA PHE A 204 -18.31 -32.04 9.47
C PHE A 204 -19.06 -32.68 10.65
N LYS A 205 -18.37 -33.48 11.46
CA LYS A 205 -18.94 -34.10 12.68
C LYS A 205 -18.46 -33.37 13.93
N ASP A 206 -19.27 -33.42 14.99
CA ASP A 206 -18.91 -32.86 16.30
C ASP A 206 -17.66 -33.57 16.85
N GLY A 207 -16.57 -32.80 17.05
CA GLY A 207 -15.29 -33.28 17.56
C GLY A 207 -14.17 -33.42 16.52
N ASP A 208 -14.48 -33.31 15.22
CA ASP A 208 -13.45 -33.28 14.18
C ASP A 208 -12.80 -31.88 14.06
N HIS A 209 -11.49 -31.85 13.87
CA HIS A 209 -10.73 -30.63 13.55
C HIS A 209 -10.86 -30.29 12.06
N MET A 210 -12.09 -30.12 11.58
CA MET A 210 -12.38 -29.75 10.20
C MET A 210 -12.81 -28.28 10.14
N MET A 211 -12.16 -27.50 9.27
CA MET A 211 -12.47 -26.07 9.13
C MET A 211 -12.40 -25.60 7.69
N VAL A 212 -13.29 -24.69 7.30
CA VAL A 212 -13.17 -23.97 6.03
C VAL A 212 -12.13 -22.87 6.20
N VAL A 213 -11.09 -22.91 5.37
CA VAL A 213 -9.98 -21.95 5.39
C VAL A 213 -10.35 -20.66 4.65
N GLY A 214 -11.01 -20.80 3.49
CA GLY A 214 -11.41 -19.70 2.63
C GLY A 214 -12.19 -20.18 1.40
N VAL A 215 -12.73 -19.22 0.65
CA VAL A 215 -13.53 -19.43 -0.56
C VAL A 215 -12.65 -19.23 -1.79
N VAL A 216 -12.76 -20.14 -2.77
CA VAL A 216 -12.10 -20.00 -4.07
C VAL A 216 -12.85 -18.94 -4.87
N MET A 217 -12.20 -17.81 -5.13
CA MET A 217 -12.77 -16.66 -5.83
C MET A 217 -12.51 -16.70 -7.33
N HIS A 218 -11.31 -17.14 -7.73
CA HIS A 218 -10.89 -17.17 -9.12
C HIS A 218 -10.07 -18.41 -9.43
N VAL A 219 -10.19 -18.89 -10.68
CA VAL A 219 -9.38 -19.96 -11.26
C VAL A 219 -8.58 -19.34 -12.41
N ILE A 220 -7.25 -19.35 -12.31
CA ILE A 220 -6.36 -18.97 -13.40
C ILE A 220 -5.86 -20.24 -14.07
N LYS A 221 -6.26 -20.42 -15.33
CA LYS A 221 -5.93 -21.58 -16.15
C LYS A 221 -5.05 -21.16 -17.33
N SER A 222 -3.89 -21.81 -17.47
CA SER A 222 -3.08 -21.70 -18.69
C SER A 222 -3.62 -22.67 -19.73
N LEU A 223 -3.82 -22.18 -20.96
CA LEU A 223 -4.26 -23.01 -22.10
C LEU A 223 -3.10 -23.41 -23.02
N ARG A 224 -1.88 -23.01 -22.69
CA ARG A 224 -0.65 -23.28 -23.44
C ARG A 224 0.41 -23.86 -22.52
#